data_AF-A0A183CQC4-F1
#
_entry.id   AF-A0A183CQC4-F1
#
_cell.length_a   1.000
_cell.length_b   1.000
_cell.length_c   1.000
_cell.angle_alpha   90.00
_cell.angle_beta   90.00
_cell.angle_gamma   90.00
#
_symmetry.space_group_name_H-M   'P 1'
#
loop_
_entity.id
_entity.type
_entity.pdbx_description
1 polymer ?
#
loop_
_entity_poly.entity_id
_entity_poly.type
_entity_poly.pdbx_seq_one_letter_code
_entity_poly.pdbx_strand_id
1 'polypeptide(L)'
;MQKLAFQLLLSILIIHQCLAEWKPCKKRKFGQDSFVCVCSAEHCDSPEAIGDLNDSHKLVYYVSDPADKRLARFELAPTANDAAATAKGIVEVRVDASQKRQTIFGFGGAFTDAVGISLNALSKQTSDALLGAYYDREYGIGYTIGRVPIASCDFSTHAYSYLDTPDDFDLTTFALAKEDFELKIPYLHAAKKLVGEGLRLFASPW
;
A
#
# COMPACT_ATOMS: atom_id res chain seq x y z
N MET A 1 48.23 18.63 1.47
CA MET A 1 47.45 17.68 2.30
C MET A 1 46.02 18.13 2.63
N GLN A 2 45.58 19.36 2.30
CA GLN A 2 44.21 19.83 2.60
C GLN A 2 43.16 19.61 1.49
N LYS A 3 43.54 19.20 0.27
CA LYS A 3 42.58 18.95 -0.83
C LYS A 3 42.02 17.52 -0.87
N LEU A 4 42.68 16.56 -0.21
CA LEU A 4 42.23 15.15 -0.15
C LEU A 4 41.13 14.93 0.91
N ALA A 5 41.10 15.74 1.97
CA ALA A 5 40.12 15.63 3.05
C ALA A 5 38.70 16.06 2.61
N PHE A 6 38.59 16.98 1.65
CA PHE A 6 37.29 17.49 1.18
C PHE A 6 36.58 16.51 0.23
N GLN A 7 37.34 15.70 -0.53
CA GLN A 7 36.77 14.64 -1.36
C GLN A 7 36.32 13.41 -0.55
N LEU A 8 36.93 13.14 0.60
CA LEU A 8 36.48 12.08 1.51
C LEU A 8 35.23 12.46 2.33
N LEU A 9 34.97 13.75 2.54
CA LEU A 9 33.76 14.22 3.21
C LEU A 9 32.54 14.25 2.29
N LEU A 10 32.73 14.40 0.97
CA LEU A 10 31.64 14.31 -0.01
C LEU A 10 31.20 12.86 -0.31
N SER A 11 32.04 11.86 -0.05
CA SER A 11 31.67 10.44 -0.23
C SER A 11 30.92 9.84 0.96
N ILE A 12 30.83 10.55 2.10
CA ILE A 12 30.01 10.13 3.26
C ILE A 12 28.58 10.69 3.18
N LEU A 13 28.32 11.62 2.25
CA LEU A 13 26.96 12.07 1.91
C LEU A 13 26.33 11.27 0.76
N ILE A 14 26.77 10.02 0.58
CA ILE A 14 26.14 9.07 -0.33
C ILE A 14 25.10 8.31 0.48
N ILE A 15 23.86 8.77 0.38
CA ILE A 15 22.69 7.89 0.34
C ILE A 15 22.52 7.07 1.64
N HIS A 16 22.03 7.73 2.72
CA HIS A 16 21.01 7.07 3.54
C HIS A 16 19.70 7.07 2.72
N GLN A 17 19.69 6.36 1.58
CA GLN A 17 18.46 5.65 1.24
C GLN A 17 18.33 4.67 2.40
N CYS A 18 17.33 4.89 3.23
CA CYS A 18 16.76 3.83 4.02
C CYS A 18 16.42 2.74 2.99
N LEU A 19 17.35 1.81 2.73
CA LEU A 19 17.00 0.54 2.13
C LEU A 19 15.98 0.00 3.10
N ALA A 20 14.72 -0.01 2.69
CA ALA A 20 13.64 -0.47 3.53
C ALA A 20 13.82 -1.99 3.64
N GLU A 21 14.69 -2.42 4.54
CA GLU A 21 14.87 -3.83 4.82
C GLU A 21 13.54 -4.43 5.24
N TRP A 22 13.33 -5.68 4.83
CA TRP A 22 12.19 -6.46 5.30
C TRP A 22 12.12 -6.43 6.83
N LYS A 23 10.95 -6.08 7.36
CA LYS A 23 10.70 -6.03 8.81
C LYS A 23 9.61 -7.04 9.18
N PRO A 24 9.85 -7.92 10.17
CA PRO A 24 8.83 -8.87 10.59
C PRO A 24 7.68 -8.18 11.32
N CYS A 25 6.50 -8.80 11.23
CA CYS A 25 5.32 -8.40 12.00
C CYS A 25 5.58 -8.44 13.51
N LYS A 26 5.45 -7.28 14.18
CA LYS A 26 5.37 -7.20 15.65
C LYS A 26 3.95 -7.53 16.09
N LYS A 27 3.70 -8.81 16.34
CA LYS A 27 2.36 -9.36 16.61
C LYS A 27 1.80 -8.85 17.94
N ARG A 28 0.51 -8.48 17.94
CA ARG A 28 -0.28 -8.21 19.14
C ARG A 28 -1.67 -8.84 19.03
N LYS A 29 -2.15 -9.46 20.11
CA LYS A 29 -3.48 -10.05 20.20
C LYS A 29 -4.40 -9.18 21.07
N PHE A 30 -5.68 -9.15 20.71
CA PHE A 30 -6.74 -8.42 21.41
C PHE A 30 -7.90 -9.35 21.82
N GLY A 31 -7.59 -10.62 22.13
CA GLY A 31 -8.60 -11.61 22.54
C GLY A 31 -9.47 -12.17 21.40
N GLN A 32 -9.05 -11.96 20.15
CA GLN A 32 -9.71 -12.46 18.94
C GLN A 32 -8.93 -13.64 18.33
N ASP A 33 -9.48 -14.25 17.28
CA ASP A 33 -8.96 -15.47 16.63
C ASP A 33 -7.60 -15.29 15.93
N SER A 34 -7.09 -14.06 15.83
CA SER A 34 -5.81 -13.76 15.19
C SER A 34 -5.05 -12.63 15.88
N PHE A 35 -4.08 -12.05 15.18
CA PHE A 35 -3.20 -10.99 15.64
C PHE A 35 -3.19 -9.82 14.66
N VAL A 36 -2.77 -8.66 15.13
CA VAL A 36 -2.41 -7.51 14.28
C VAL A 36 -0.90 -7.31 14.29
N CYS A 37 -0.38 -6.64 13.28
CA CYS A 37 1.01 -6.19 13.23
C CYS A 37 1.07 -4.74 13.71
N VAL A 38 1.84 -4.49 14.76
CA VAL A 38 1.95 -3.17 15.38
C VAL A 38 2.96 -2.34 14.60
N CYS A 39 2.50 -1.22 14.06
CA CYS A 39 3.34 -0.19 13.47
C CYS A 39 3.45 1.05 14.39
N SER A 40 4.64 1.64 14.43
CA SER A 40 5.01 2.88 15.11
C SER A 40 6.00 3.66 14.25
N ALA A 41 6.50 4.78 14.76
CA ALA A 41 7.52 5.58 14.07
C ALA A 41 8.81 4.76 13.82
N GLU A 42 9.16 3.87 14.74
CA GLU A 42 10.43 3.12 14.71
C GLU A 42 10.30 1.80 13.95
N HIS A 43 9.09 1.25 13.83
CA HIS A 43 8.86 -0.08 13.26
C HIS A 43 7.54 -0.17 12.52
N CYS A 44 7.56 -0.70 11.31
CA CYS A 44 6.37 -1.22 10.64
C CYS A 44 6.81 -2.42 9.81
N ASP A 45 5.98 -3.46 9.74
CA ASP A 45 6.31 -4.64 8.93
C ASP A 45 6.17 -4.37 7.44
N SER A 46 6.93 -5.12 6.65
CA SER A 46 6.86 -5.13 5.19
C SER A 46 6.86 -6.58 4.70
N PRO A 47 6.21 -6.89 3.57
CA PRO A 47 6.37 -8.19 2.93
C PRO A 47 7.80 -8.33 2.39
N GLU A 48 8.35 -9.54 2.39
CA GLU A 48 9.61 -9.79 1.67
C GLU A 48 9.37 -9.57 0.17
N ALA A 49 10.31 -8.92 -0.52
CA ALA A 49 10.21 -8.68 -1.95
C ALA A 49 10.09 -10.01 -2.72
N ILE A 50 9.36 -9.99 -3.85
CA ILE A 50 9.19 -11.17 -4.71
C ILE A 50 10.56 -11.71 -5.17
N GLY A 51 11.51 -10.80 -5.41
CA GLY A 51 12.84 -11.09 -5.93
C GLY A 51 12.83 -11.27 -7.45
N ASP A 52 13.94 -11.77 -7.99
CA ASP A 52 14.09 -12.01 -9.42
C ASP A 52 13.40 -13.33 -9.84
N LEU A 53 12.41 -13.21 -10.74
CA LEU A 53 11.66 -14.33 -11.34
C LEU A 53 12.13 -14.68 -12.76
N ASN A 54 13.25 -14.15 -13.24
CA ASN A 54 13.76 -14.42 -14.59
C ASN A 54 14.19 -15.88 -14.81
N ASP A 55 14.35 -16.66 -13.74
CA ASP A 55 14.52 -18.11 -13.82
C ASP A 55 13.13 -18.77 -14.01
N SER A 56 12.88 -19.34 -15.19
CA SER A 56 11.58 -19.77 -15.74
C SER A 56 10.86 -20.90 -14.98
N HIS A 57 11.34 -21.20 -13.78
CA HIS A 57 11.10 -22.42 -13.05
C HIS A 57 10.88 -22.18 -11.55
N LYS A 58 11.00 -20.93 -11.07
CA LYS A 58 10.76 -20.59 -9.67
C LYS A 58 9.30 -20.28 -9.41
N LEU A 59 8.74 -20.87 -8.35
CA LEU A 59 7.46 -20.46 -7.79
C LEU A 59 7.69 -19.73 -6.46
N VAL A 60 7.30 -18.46 -6.40
CA VAL A 60 7.24 -17.68 -5.17
C VAL A 60 5.79 -17.53 -4.74
N TYR A 61 5.50 -17.80 -3.48
CA TYR A 61 4.16 -17.64 -2.91
C TYR A 61 4.22 -17.06 -1.50
N TYR A 62 3.11 -16.44 -1.10
CA TYR A 62 2.97 -15.80 0.20
C TYR A 62 1.84 -16.47 0.98
N VAL A 63 2.07 -16.69 2.27
CA VAL A 63 1.07 -17.29 3.15
C VAL A 63 0.75 -16.33 4.29
N SER A 64 -0.53 -16.16 4.58
CA SER A 64 -1.02 -15.59 5.83
C SER A 64 -1.95 -16.58 6.50
N ASP A 65 -1.87 -16.71 7.82
CA ASP A 65 -2.75 -17.56 8.59
C ASP A 65 -3.12 -16.89 9.93
N PRO A 66 -4.20 -17.31 10.59
CA PRO A 66 -4.64 -16.68 11.83
C PRO A 66 -3.63 -16.81 12.99
N ALA A 67 -2.76 -17.82 12.95
CA ALA A 67 -1.91 -18.20 14.07
C ALA A 67 -0.59 -17.44 14.12
N ASP A 68 0.10 -17.35 12.98
CA ASP A 68 1.50 -16.91 12.93
C ASP A 68 1.90 -16.20 11.63
N LYS A 69 1.37 -16.58 10.47
CA LYS A 69 1.93 -16.06 9.19
C LYS A 69 1.27 -14.76 8.76
N ARG A 70 2.09 -13.80 8.34
CA ARG A 70 1.69 -12.53 7.74
C ARG A 70 2.53 -12.33 6.48
N LEU A 71 1.93 -12.52 5.31
CA LEU A 71 2.61 -12.44 4.01
C LEU A 71 4.01 -13.09 4.06
N ALA A 72 4.10 -14.28 4.68
CA ALA A 72 5.35 -15.00 4.80
C ALA A 72 5.73 -15.56 3.43
N ARG A 73 6.93 -15.22 2.94
CA ARG A 73 7.41 -15.61 1.62
C ARG A 73 7.96 -17.03 1.64
N PHE A 74 7.62 -17.79 0.61
CA PHE A 74 8.16 -19.12 0.36
C PHE A 74 8.57 -19.23 -1.11
N GLU A 75 9.55 -20.07 -1.37
CA GLU A 75 10.06 -20.35 -2.70
C GLU A 75 10.11 -21.87 -2.91
N LEU A 76 9.61 -22.31 -4.06
CA LEU A 76 9.75 -23.67 -4.54
C LEU A 76 10.56 -23.63 -5.83
N ALA A 77 11.74 -24.25 -5.79
CA ALA A 77 12.46 -24.64 -6.99
C ALA A 77 11.83 -25.92 -7.56
N PRO A 78 11.88 -26.17 -8.88
CA PRO A 78 11.37 -27.41 -9.43
C PRO A 78 12.21 -28.55 -8.89
N THR A 79 11.56 -29.50 -8.22
CA THR A 79 12.16 -30.81 -7.99
C THR A 79 11.96 -31.64 -9.25
N ALA A 80 13.02 -32.26 -9.76
CA ALA A 80 13.03 -33.07 -10.99
C ALA A 80 12.17 -34.37 -10.95
N ASN A 81 11.17 -34.45 -10.07
CA ASN A 81 10.33 -35.63 -9.89
C ASN A 81 8.83 -35.25 -9.85
N ASP A 82 8.20 -35.20 -11.01
CA ASP A 82 6.74 -35.18 -11.22
C ASP A 82 6.06 -36.51 -10.83
N ALA A 83 6.63 -37.27 -9.90
CA ALA A 83 6.14 -38.58 -9.49
C ALA A 83 4.92 -38.52 -8.54
N ALA A 84 4.44 -37.32 -8.17
CA ALA A 84 3.30 -37.19 -7.28
C ALA A 84 1.95 -37.41 -7.97
N ALA A 85 1.85 -37.32 -9.30
CA ALA A 85 0.57 -37.26 -10.03
C ALA A 85 -0.39 -38.48 -9.89
N THR A 86 -0.03 -39.52 -9.14
CA THR A 86 -0.82 -40.73 -8.93
C THR A 86 -1.18 -41.04 -7.46
N ALA A 87 -0.84 -40.18 -6.49
CA ALA A 87 -1.25 -40.42 -5.10
C ALA A 87 -2.75 -40.11 -4.88
N LYS A 88 -3.45 -41.00 -4.17
CA LYS A 88 -4.86 -40.84 -3.82
C LYS A 88 -5.03 -39.62 -2.90
N GLY A 89 -5.93 -38.69 -3.26
CA GLY A 89 -6.19 -37.48 -2.47
C GLY A 89 -5.49 -36.20 -2.95
N ILE A 90 -4.87 -36.21 -4.13
CA ILE A 90 -4.30 -35.00 -4.72
C ILE A 90 -5.39 -34.13 -5.35
N VAL A 91 -5.33 -32.83 -5.06
CA VAL A 91 -6.09 -31.79 -5.76
C VAL A 91 -5.17 -31.17 -6.80
N GLU A 92 -5.54 -31.32 -8.07
CA GLU A 92 -4.81 -30.73 -9.20
C GLU A 92 -5.51 -29.44 -9.67
N VAL A 93 -4.74 -28.36 -9.81
CA VAL A 93 -5.21 -27.08 -10.36
C VAL A 93 -4.40 -26.79 -11.63
N ARG A 94 -5.09 -26.62 -12.77
CA ARG A 94 -4.48 -26.32 -14.07
C ARG A 94 -4.81 -24.90 -14.51
N VAL A 95 -3.81 -24.18 -15.01
CA VAL A 95 -3.96 -22.82 -15.56
C VAL A 95 -3.80 -22.87 -17.07
N ASP A 96 -4.85 -22.49 -17.81
CA ASP A 96 -4.80 -22.34 -19.26
C ASP A 96 -4.60 -20.86 -19.63
N ALA A 97 -3.36 -20.50 -19.95
CA ALA A 97 -2.99 -19.12 -20.29
C ALA A 97 -3.55 -18.64 -21.66
N SER A 98 -4.10 -19.55 -22.47
CA SER A 98 -4.77 -19.19 -23.74
C SER A 98 -6.17 -18.61 -23.52
N GLN A 99 -6.81 -18.95 -22.40
CA GLN A 99 -8.15 -18.48 -22.04
C GLN A 99 -8.09 -17.17 -21.26
N LYS A 100 -8.03 -16.05 -21.99
CA LYS A 100 -8.00 -14.70 -21.38
C LYS A 100 -9.40 -14.26 -20.92
N ARG A 101 -9.45 -13.50 -19.83
CA ARG A 101 -10.66 -12.87 -19.29
C ARG A 101 -10.46 -11.35 -19.17
N GLN A 102 -11.10 -10.71 -18.18
CA GLN A 102 -11.01 -9.27 -17.96
C GLN A 102 -9.60 -8.81 -17.59
N THR A 103 -9.25 -7.60 -18.00
CA THR A 103 -8.08 -6.88 -17.47
C THR A 103 -8.39 -6.36 -16.08
N ILE A 104 -7.46 -6.53 -15.15
CA ILE A 104 -7.62 -6.04 -13.78
C ILE A 104 -7.32 -4.54 -13.72
N PHE A 105 -8.32 -3.74 -13.31
CA PHE A 105 -8.17 -2.30 -13.12
C PHE A 105 -7.30 -1.95 -11.90
N GLY A 106 -7.11 -2.86 -10.94
CA GLY A 106 -6.22 -2.67 -9.81
C GLY A 106 -6.93 -2.86 -8.47
N PHE A 107 -6.22 -2.52 -7.40
CA PHE A 107 -6.69 -2.64 -6.02
C PHE A 107 -6.29 -1.40 -5.23
N GLY A 108 -7.10 -1.02 -4.24
CA GLY A 108 -6.92 0.23 -3.52
C GLY A 108 -7.89 0.44 -2.36
N GLY A 109 -7.89 1.65 -1.84
CA GLY A 109 -8.76 2.11 -0.77
C GLY A 109 -9.37 3.49 -1.04
N ALA A 110 -10.05 4.06 -0.04
CA ALA A 110 -10.66 5.38 -0.12
C ALA A 110 -9.91 6.41 0.72
N PHE A 111 -9.78 7.63 0.19
CA PHE A 111 -9.27 8.81 0.89
C PHE A 111 -10.46 9.62 1.43
N THR A 112 -11.11 9.09 2.46
CA THR A 112 -12.20 9.79 3.17
C THR A 112 -11.64 10.77 4.20
N ASP A 113 -12.48 11.68 4.71
CA ASP A 113 -12.07 12.62 5.76
C ASP A 113 -11.59 11.87 7.00
N ALA A 114 -12.28 10.79 7.40
CA ALA A 114 -11.87 9.94 8.51
C ALA A 114 -10.45 9.35 8.32
N VAL A 115 -10.05 8.99 7.09
CA VAL A 115 -8.70 8.53 6.80
C VAL A 115 -7.70 9.67 7.00
N GLY A 116 -7.98 10.85 6.46
CA GLY A 116 -7.10 12.01 6.64
C GLY A 116 -6.97 12.44 8.10
N ILE A 117 -8.06 12.41 8.88
CA ILE A 117 -8.05 12.66 10.33
C ILE A 117 -7.18 11.63 11.04
N SER A 118 -7.34 10.35 10.71
CA SER A 118 -6.57 9.26 11.31
C SER A 118 -5.08 9.39 11.01
N LEU A 119 -4.71 9.76 9.79
CA LEU A 119 -3.32 9.99 9.40
C LEU A 119 -2.72 11.24 10.06
N ASN A 120 -3.51 12.31 10.23
CA ASN A 120 -3.08 13.53 10.94
C ASN A 120 -2.87 13.30 12.44
N ALA A 121 -3.56 12.32 13.04
CA ALA A 121 -3.40 11.97 14.45
C ALA A 121 -2.10 11.19 14.74
N LEU A 122 -1.43 10.69 13.70
CA LEU A 122 -0.17 9.96 13.82
C LEU A 122 1.03 10.92 13.75
N SER A 123 2.19 10.47 14.26
CA SER A 123 3.44 11.15 13.93
C SER A 123 3.69 11.06 12.42
N LYS A 124 4.34 12.07 11.83
CA LYS A 124 4.62 12.08 10.39
C LYS A 124 5.30 10.79 9.91
N GLN A 125 6.27 10.28 10.66
CA GLN A 125 6.97 9.05 10.33
C GLN A 125 6.05 7.83 10.30
N THR A 126 5.09 7.74 11.23
CA THR A 126 4.12 6.63 11.27
C THR A 126 3.09 6.76 10.13
N SER A 127 2.65 7.99 9.83
CA SER A 127 1.77 8.29 8.70
C SER A 127 2.41 7.91 7.36
N ASP A 128 3.67 8.31 7.16
CA ASP A 128 4.46 7.94 5.98
C ASP A 128 4.66 6.42 5.88
N ALA A 129 4.94 5.73 7.00
CA ALA A 129 5.08 4.28 7.04
C ALA A 129 3.76 3.56 6.69
N LEU A 130 2.61 4.07 7.17
CA LEU A 130 1.30 3.53 6.85
C LEU A 130 0.95 3.70 5.37
N LEU A 131 1.23 4.87 4.80
CA LEU A 131 1.05 5.11 3.36
C LEU A 131 1.98 4.22 2.52
N GLY A 132 3.23 4.05 2.96
CA GLY A 132 4.19 3.12 2.36
C GLY A 132 3.66 1.69 2.36
N ALA A 133 3.17 1.19 3.51
CA ALA A 133 2.61 -0.15 3.62
C ALA A 133 1.47 -0.42 2.61
N TYR A 134 0.67 0.60 2.27
CA TYR A 134 -0.37 0.49 1.26
C TYR A 134 0.14 0.65 -0.18
N TYR A 135 0.90 1.71 -0.46
CA TYR A 135 1.14 2.20 -1.82
C TYR A 135 2.54 1.92 -2.37
N ASP A 136 3.53 1.62 -1.51
CA ASP A 136 4.85 1.22 -1.97
C ASP A 136 4.76 -0.15 -2.66
N ARG A 137 5.40 -0.27 -3.83
CA ARG A 137 5.36 -1.49 -4.65
C ARG A 137 6.38 -2.54 -4.23
N GLU A 138 7.46 -2.11 -3.61
CA GLU A 138 8.57 -2.99 -3.23
C GLU A 138 8.44 -3.39 -1.76
N TYR A 139 8.02 -2.46 -0.90
CA TYR A 139 8.00 -2.60 0.55
C TYR A 139 6.59 -2.54 1.16
N GLY A 140 5.56 -2.42 0.32
CA GLY A 140 4.14 -2.43 0.70
C GLY A 140 3.33 -3.45 -0.10
N ILE A 141 2.01 -3.29 -0.10
CA ILE A 141 1.09 -4.16 -0.87
C ILE A 141 0.75 -3.61 -2.26
N GLY A 142 1.38 -2.52 -2.68
CA GLY A 142 1.31 -2.01 -4.05
C GLY A 142 -0.08 -1.56 -4.52
N TYR A 143 -0.85 -0.88 -3.67
CA TYR A 143 -2.10 -0.24 -4.09
C TYR A 143 -1.89 0.70 -5.27
N THR A 144 -2.83 0.67 -6.22
CA THR A 144 -2.82 1.48 -7.44
C THR A 144 -4.11 2.26 -7.66
N ILE A 145 -5.08 2.12 -6.75
CA ILE A 145 -6.36 2.83 -6.81
C ILE A 145 -6.57 3.70 -5.57
N GLY A 146 -7.12 4.89 -5.77
CA GLY A 146 -7.65 5.76 -4.72
C GLY A 146 -9.07 6.22 -5.03
N ARG A 147 -10.04 5.82 -4.21
CA ARG A 147 -11.39 6.41 -4.25
C ARG A 147 -11.38 7.73 -3.49
N VAL A 148 -11.96 8.78 -4.06
CA VAL A 148 -12.04 10.10 -3.43
C VAL A 148 -13.50 10.54 -3.33
N PRO A 149 -14.06 10.73 -2.12
CA PRO A 149 -15.37 11.35 -1.99
C PRO A 149 -15.40 12.74 -2.61
N ILE A 150 -16.50 13.09 -3.27
CA ILE A 150 -16.78 14.46 -3.68
C ILE A 150 -17.53 15.10 -2.51
N ALA A 151 -16.86 16.02 -1.81
CA ALA A 151 -17.27 16.60 -0.53
C ALA A 151 -17.41 15.57 0.61
N SER A 152 -18.38 15.75 1.50
CA SER A 152 -18.60 14.90 2.67
C SER A 152 -19.19 13.53 2.33
N CYS A 153 -19.03 12.58 3.26
CA CYS A 153 -19.73 11.30 3.28
C CYS A 153 -20.08 10.91 4.73
N ASP A 154 -20.62 9.72 4.94
CA ASP A 154 -20.86 9.14 6.27
C ASP A 154 -19.57 8.95 7.10
N PHE A 155 -18.40 8.99 6.47
CA PHE A 155 -17.08 9.03 7.10
C PHE A 155 -16.49 10.45 7.22
N SER A 156 -17.36 11.46 7.26
CA SER A 156 -17.03 12.85 7.57
C SER A 156 -17.55 13.25 8.94
N THR A 157 -16.94 14.26 9.57
CA THR A 157 -17.35 14.73 10.91
C THR A 157 -18.62 15.60 10.88
N HIS A 158 -18.98 16.11 9.70
CA HIS A 158 -20.19 16.86 9.43
C HIS A 158 -20.53 16.76 7.94
N ALA A 159 -21.79 17.06 7.60
CA ALA A 159 -22.22 17.17 6.22
C ALA A 159 -21.80 18.52 5.64
N TYR A 160 -21.24 18.49 4.42
CA TYR A 160 -20.91 19.66 3.61
C TYR A 160 -20.89 19.26 2.14
N SER A 161 -21.17 20.22 1.25
CA SER A 161 -20.93 20.08 -0.19
C SER A 161 -19.92 21.11 -0.68
N TYR A 162 -19.63 21.14 -1.98
CA TYR A 162 -18.82 22.20 -2.57
C TYR A 162 -19.63 23.44 -2.96
N LEU A 163 -20.96 23.39 -2.81
CA LEU A 163 -21.90 24.43 -3.22
C LEU A 163 -23.12 24.43 -2.30
N ASP A 164 -22.95 24.92 -1.08
CA ASP A 164 -24.04 24.98 -0.08
C ASP A 164 -24.85 26.29 -0.11
N THR A 165 -24.48 27.25 -0.97
CA THR A 165 -25.24 28.49 -1.17
C THR A 165 -26.56 28.19 -1.90
N PRO A 166 -27.74 28.50 -1.32
CA PRO A 166 -29.02 28.28 -1.99
C PRO A 166 -29.12 29.05 -3.32
N ASP A 167 -29.74 28.41 -4.31
CA ASP A 167 -30.04 28.97 -5.64
C ASP A 167 -28.82 29.44 -6.48
N ASP A 168 -27.60 29.01 -6.14
CA ASP A 168 -26.38 29.31 -6.91
C ASP A 168 -26.20 28.37 -8.12
N PHE A 169 -27.15 28.43 -9.06
CA PHE A 169 -27.12 27.61 -10.28
C PHE A 169 -25.94 27.94 -11.21
N ASP A 170 -25.34 29.12 -11.04
CA ASP A 170 -24.19 29.59 -11.82
C ASP A 170 -22.84 29.18 -11.21
N LEU A 171 -22.85 28.41 -10.09
CA LEU A 171 -21.66 27.89 -9.40
C LEU A 171 -20.67 28.97 -8.92
N THR A 172 -21.17 30.18 -8.66
CA THR A 172 -20.34 31.35 -8.33
C THR A 172 -19.62 31.22 -6.99
N THR A 173 -20.15 30.40 -6.10
CA THR A 173 -19.61 30.13 -4.75
C THR A 173 -19.04 28.72 -4.63
N PHE A 174 -18.91 27.97 -5.74
CA PHE A 174 -18.30 26.64 -5.71
C PHE A 174 -16.87 26.72 -5.16
N ALA A 175 -16.59 25.96 -4.11
CA ALA A 175 -15.28 25.89 -3.51
C ALA A 175 -15.02 24.51 -2.89
N LEU A 176 -13.76 24.07 -2.96
CA LEU A 176 -13.32 22.94 -2.15
C LEU A 176 -13.34 23.32 -0.67
N ALA A 177 -13.65 22.34 0.17
CA ALA A 177 -13.69 22.53 1.62
C ALA A 177 -12.28 22.39 2.22
N LYS A 178 -12.12 22.84 3.47
CA LYS A 178 -10.85 22.70 4.21
C LYS A 178 -10.41 21.24 4.29
N GLU A 179 -11.36 20.29 4.39
CA GLU A 179 -11.12 18.85 4.41
C GLU A 179 -10.39 18.37 3.15
N ASP A 180 -10.71 18.93 1.98
CA ASP A 180 -10.01 18.56 0.75
C ASP A 180 -8.53 18.96 0.83
N PHE A 181 -8.24 20.17 1.30
CA PHE A 181 -6.89 20.72 1.38
C PHE A 181 -6.06 20.13 2.53
N GLU A 182 -6.68 19.82 3.67
CA GLU A 182 -6.00 19.41 4.89
C GLU A 182 -6.00 17.90 5.11
N LEU A 183 -6.98 17.17 4.56
CA LEU A 183 -7.19 15.74 4.82
C LEU A 183 -7.06 14.86 3.59
N LYS A 184 -7.43 15.32 2.38
CA LYS A 184 -7.49 14.44 1.20
C LYS A 184 -6.33 14.66 0.23
N ILE A 185 -6.17 15.88 -0.27
CA ILE A 185 -5.18 16.25 -1.28
C ILE A 185 -3.74 15.94 -0.84
N PRO A 186 -3.31 16.24 0.41
CA PRO A 186 -1.94 15.95 0.84
C PRO A 186 -1.59 14.46 0.75
N TYR A 187 -2.51 13.58 1.18
CA TYR A 187 -2.29 12.14 1.18
C TYR A 187 -2.47 11.50 -0.21
N LEU A 188 -3.31 12.07 -1.07
CA LEU A 188 -3.35 11.74 -2.49
C LEU A 188 -2.01 12.04 -3.16
N HIS A 189 -1.38 13.18 -2.86
CA HIS A 189 -0.05 13.49 -3.36
C HIS A 189 1.02 12.56 -2.79
N ALA A 190 0.96 12.19 -1.51
CA ALA A 190 1.88 11.23 -0.92
C ALA A 190 1.77 9.85 -1.59
N ALA A 191 0.56 9.34 -1.81
CA ALA A 191 0.33 8.11 -2.57
C ALA A 191 0.83 8.23 -4.02
N LYS A 192 0.58 9.36 -4.70
CA LYS A 192 1.09 9.58 -6.07
C LYS A 192 2.62 9.53 -6.14
N LYS A 193 3.33 10.03 -5.11
CA LYS A 193 4.80 9.95 -5.05
C LYS A 193 5.31 8.51 -4.93
N LEU A 194 4.59 7.65 -4.21
CA LEU A 194 4.95 6.23 -4.04
C LEU A 194 4.63 5.39 -5.29
N VAL A 195 3.48 5.64 -5.92
CA VAL A 195 2.99 4.80 -7.03
C VAL A 195 3.46 5.29 -8.41
N GLY A 196 3.71 6.60 -8.55
CA GLY A 196 3.97 7.27 -9.82
C GLY A 196 2.73 7.36 -10.73
N GLU A 197 2.96 7.29 -12.05
CA GLU A 197 1.90 7.36 -13.08
C GLU A 197 0.90 6.19 -13.05
N GLY A 198 1.15 5.17 -12.21
CA GLY A 198 0.24 4.04 -12.05
C GLY A 198 -0.95 4.29 -11.12
N LEU A 199 -0.99 5.42 -10.40
CA LEU A 199 -2.09 5.73 -9.48
C LEU A 199 -3.33 6.16 -10.26
N ARG A 200 -4.42 5.43 -10.08
CA ARG A 200 -5.73 5.74 -10.68
C ARG A 200 -6.69 6.21 -9.62
N LEU A 201 -7.29 7.37 -9.84
CA LEU A 201 -8.28 7.95 -8.95
C LEU A 201 -9.68 7.82 -9.56
N PHE A 202 -10.67 7.54 -8.72
CA PHE A 202 -12.07 7.70 -9.10
C PHE A 202 -12.82 8.42 -7.99
N ALA A 203 -13.80 9.24 -8.37
CA ALA A 203 -14.55 10.06 -7.45
C ALA A 203 -16.03 9.65 -7.39
N SER A 204 -16.67 9.88 -6.26
CA SER A 204 -18.11 9.61 -6.09
C SER A 204 -18.71 10.65 -5.13
N PRO A 205 -19.81 11.33 -5.50
CA PRO A 205 -20.61 12.09 -4.55
C PRO A 205 -21.50 11.14 -3.72
N TRP A 206 -22.01 11.62 -2.60
CA TRP A 206 -22.97 10.92 -1.73
C TRP A 206 -24.33 11.59 -1.76
#